data_AF-A0A3S3R1S3-F1
#
_entry.id   AF-A0A3S3R1S3-F1
#
_cell.length_a   1.000
_cell.length_b   1.000
_cell.length_c   1.000
_cell.angle_alpha   90.00
_cell.angle_beta   90.00
_cell.angle_gamma   90.00
#
_symmetry.space_group_name_H-M   'P 1'
#
loop_
_entity.id
_entity.type
_entity.pdbx_description
1 polymer ?
#
loop_
_entity_poly.entity_id
_entity_poly.type
_entity_poly.pdbx_seq_one_letter_code
_entity_poly.pdbx_strand_id
1 'polypeptide(L)'
;MHSFITFIPIKKRFPLTDFLLISFFTKKPQRTITGGIVFEKEKITVNSIEYLLDDLSKITFTDCGNHFRQGDGYFNKNSGVEPNSKDNLLSLELNNKETLRVYFQLNNRYHIRNIQDELIHYHNEGKLHFLNLIDVLGIEDYNAIQHFKQQLPNKGKY
;
A
#
# COMPACT_ATOMS: atom_id res chain seq x y z
N MET A 1 -30.72 -17.88 75.06
CA MET A 1 -29.35 -17.75 75.60
C MET A 1 -28.38 -17.98 74.45
N HIS A 2 -27.39 -17.10 74.31
CA HIS A 2 -26.25 -17.11 73.39
C HIS A 2 -26.44 -16.50 71.98
N SER A 3 -25.85 -15.31 71.88
CA SER A 3 -25.33 -14.52 70.76
C SER A 3 -24.60 -15.37 69.68
N PHE A 4 -24.36 -14.92 68.45
CA PHE A 4 -23.36 -13.91 68.10
C PHE A 4 -23.62 -13.20 66.76
N ILE A 5 -23.34 -11.90 66.77
CA ILE A 5 -23.02 -11.02 65.63
C ILE A 5 -21.62 -11.45 65.13
N THR A 6 -21.27 -11.50 63.84
CA THR A 6 -20.77 -10.39 63.01
C THR A 6 -20.32 -10.96 61.64
N PHE A 7 -20.54 -10.26 60.52
CA PHE A 7 -19.47 -9.73 59.63
C PHE A 7 -20.07 -9.00 58.39
N ILE A 8 -19.98 -7.67 58.47
CA ILE A 8 -19.63 -6.62 57.49
C ILE A 8 -20.11 -6.72 56.02
N PRO A 9 -20.80 -5.69 55.50
CA PRO A 9 -21.12 -5.55 54.07
C PRO A 9 -19.92 -4.95 53.32
N ILE A 10 -19.53 -5.53 52.18
CA ILE A 10 -18.70 -4.83 51.20
C ILE A 10 -19.41 -4.87 49.84
N LYS A 11 -20.35 -3.94 49.65
CA LYS A 11 -20.68 -3.47 48.30
C LYS A 11 -19.54 -2.58 47.83
N LYS A 12 -18.57 -3.14 47.11
CA LYS A 12 -17.80 -2.39 46.11
C LYS A 12 -18.17 -2.94 44.74
N ARG A 13 -19.34 -2.51 44.23
CA ARG A 13 -19.56 -2.51 42.78
C ARG A 13 -18.70 -1.37 42.24
N PHE A 14 -17.60 -1.74 41.62
CA PHE A 14 -16.84 -0.85 40.74
C PHE A 14 -17.82 -0.25 39.72
N PRO A 15 -17.78 1.05 39.42
CA PRO A 15 -18.49 1.55 38.26
C PRO A 15 -17.88 0.84 37.05
N LEU A 16 -18.70 0.07 36.34
CA LEU A 16 -18.41 -0.30 34.96
C LEU A 16 -18.31 1.04 34.23
N THR A 17 -17.08 1.50 34.03
CA THR A 17 -16.80 2.50 33.01
C THR A 17 -17.22 1.85 31.70
N ASP A 18 -18.38 2.27 31.20
CA ASP A 18 -18.81 2.02 29.84
C ASP A 18 -17.70 2.54 28.92
N PHE A 19 -16.82 1.63 28.48
CA PHE A 19 -15.89 1.93 27.40
C PHE A 19 -16.75 2.12 26.16
N LEU A 20 -16.92 3.38 25.78
CA LEU A 20 -17.47 3.76 24.49
C LEU A 20 -16.55 3.19 23.41
N LEU A 21 -16.89 2.02 22.89
CA LEU A 21 -16.21 1.40 21.76
C LEU A 21 -16.63 2.18 20.50
N ILE A 22 -15.91 3.26 20.18
CA ILE A 22 -16.11 3.96 18.92
C ILE A 22 -15.39 3.18 17.81
N SER A 23 -16.10 2.24 17.18
CA SER A 23 -15.64 1.60 15.95
C SER A 23 -16.00 2.47 14.75
N PHE A 24 -15.01 3.15 14.17
CA PHE A 24 -15.19 3.84 12.89
C PHE A 24 -14.88 2.88 11.74
N PHE A 25 -15.91 2.40 11.04
CA PHE A 25 -15.74 1.80 9.72
C PHE A 25 -15.74 2.92 8.68
N THR A 26 -14.56 3.30 8.20
CA THR A 26 -14.44 4.17 7.03
C THR A 26 -14.51 3.30 5.78
N LYS A 27 -15.54 3.49 4.95
CA LYS A 27 -15.59 2.89 3.61
C LYS A 27 -14.69 3.71 2.69
N LYS A 28 -13.70 3.09 2.05
CA LYS A 28 -12.88 3.79 1.03
C LYS A 28 -13.80 4.32 -0.08
N PRO A 29 -13.60 5.58 -0.55
CA PRO A 29 -14.35 6.10 -1.68
C PRO A 29 -14.10 5.24 -2.92
N GLN A 30 -15.12 5.07 -3.76
CA GLN A 30 -15.01 4.34 -5.01
C GLN A 30 -14.06 5.09 -5.96
N ARG A 31 -12.94 4.45 -6.32
CA ARG A 31 -11.89 5.06 -7.15
C ARG A 31 -12.23 4.90 -8.63
N THR A 32 -12.33 6.01 -9.36
CA THR A 32 -12.64 6.05 -10.79
C THR A 32 -11.36 5.88 -11.61
N ILE A 33 -11.37 4.95 -12.56
CA ILE A 33 -10.29 4.78 -13.55
C ILE A 33 -10.56 5.76 -14.69
N THR A 34 -9.67 6.74 -14.88
CA THR A 34 -9.87 7.86 -15.82
C THR A 34 -9.01 7.77 -17.08
N GLY A 35 -8.14 6.75 -17.18
CA GLY A 35 -7.31 6.50 -18.36
C GLY A 35 -6.16 5.53 -18.08
N GLY A 36 -5.08 5.66 -18.84
CA GLY A 36 -3.92 4.76 -18.81
C GLY A 36 -2.67 5.41 -18.21
N ILE A 37 -1.78 4.55 -17.71
CA ILE A 37 -0.42 4.91 -17.29
C ILE A 37 0.55 4.14 -18.19
N VAL A 38 1.51 4.85 -18.78
CA VAL A 38 2.60 4.28 -19.57
C VAL A 38 3.91 4.64 -18.90
N PHE A 39 4.77 3.65 -18.71
CA PHE A 39 6.10 3.81 -18.12
C PHE A 39 7.14 3.65 -19.23
N GLU A 40 8.05 4.61 -19.32
CA GLU A 40 9.17 4.64 -20.25
C GLU A 40 10.41 5.14 -19.50
N LYS A 41 11.62 4.78 -19.93
CA LYS A 41 12.85 5.11 -19.17
C LYS A 41 12.95 6.58 -18.79
N GLU A 42 12.67 7.48 -19.72
CA GLU A 42 12.85 8.93 -19.50
C GLU A 42 11.58 9.65 -19.05
N LYS A 43 10.43 8.97 -19.00
CA LYS A 43 9.13 9.62 -18.71
C LYS A 43 8.03 8.67 -18.24
N ILE A 44 7.06 9.24 -17.54
CA ILE A 44 5.80 8.57 -17.18
C ILE A 44 4.65 9.35 -17.80
N THR A 45 3.79 8.67 -18.56
CA THR A 45 2.60 9.28 -19.15
C THR A 45 1.35 8.87 -18.38
N VAL A 46 0.59 9.85 -17.90
CA VAL A 46 -0.70 9.63 -17.21
C VAL A 46 -1.79 10.37 -17.97
N ASN A 47 -2.79 9.65 -18.46
CA ASN A 47 -3.94 10.25 -19.18
C ASN A 47 -3.52 11.20 -20.32
N SER A 48 -2.45 10.85 -21.05
CA SER A 48 -1.84 11.65 -22.13
C SER A 48 -1.05 12.89 -21.68
N ILE A 49 -0.85 13.07 -20.37
CA ILE A 49 0.06 14.08 -19.81
C ILE A 49 1.39 13.40 -19.52
N GLU A 50 2.47 13.94 -20.08
CA GLU A 50 3.82 13.41 -19.90
C GLU A 50 4.51 14.08 -18.70
N TYR A 51 5.18 13.27 -17.89
CA TYR A 51 6.02 13.69 -16.79
C TYR A 51 7.43 13.17 -17.03
N LEU A 52 8.37 14.06 -17.35
CA LEU A 52 9.77 13.70 -17.56
C LEU A 52 10.40 13.24 -16.24
N LEU A 53 11.27 12.23 -16.30
CA LEU A 53 11.90 11.68 -15.11
C LEU A 53 12.76 12.73 -14.36
N ASP A 54 13.38 13.64 -15.11
CA ASP A 54 14.17 14.75 -14.57
C ASP A 54 13.34 15.72 -13.72
N ASP A 55 12.05 15.90 -14.07
CA ASP A 55 11.13 16.78 -13.36
C ASP A 55 10.57 16.15 -12.08
N LEU A 56 10.70 14.83 -11.94
CA LEU A 56 10.26 14.08 -10.76
C LEU A 56 11.33 14.13 -9.67
N SER A 57 10.91 14.44 -8.44
CA SER A 57 11.77 14.27 -7.26
C SER A 57 11.63 12.87 -6.67
N LYS A 58 10.44 12.25 -6.79
CA LYS A 58 10.14 10.96 -6.18
C LYS A 58 8.98 10.24 -6.86
N ILE A 59 9.11 8.93 -6.99
CA ILE A 59 8.06 8.00 -7.43
C ILE A 59 7.74 7.08 -6.25
N THR A 60 6.46 6.84 -6.00
CA THR A 60 6.02 5.92 -4.94
C THR A 60 4.78 5.15 -5.35
N PHE A 61 4.87 3.84 -5.20
CA PHE A 61 3.76 2.91 -5.32
C PHE A 61 3.21 2.60 -3.93
N THR A 62 1.90 2.51 -3.79
CA THR A 62 1.23 2.10 -2.54
C THR A 62 0.12 1.11 -2.86
N ASP A 63 -0.08 0.14 -1.98
CA ASP A 63 -1.05 -0.95 -2.13
C ASP A 63 -0.83 -1.81 -3.40
N CYS A 64 0.34 -1.69 -4.06
CA CYS A 64 0.68 -2.47 -5.25
C CYS A 64 1.05 -3.89 -4.86
N GLY A 65 0.33 -4.87 -5.43
CA GLY A 65 0.47 -6.27 -5.04
C GLY A 65 -0.67 -6.77 -4.16
N ASN A 66 -1.60 -5.88 -3.76
CA ASN A 66 -2.82 -6.24 -3.05
C ASN A 66 -3.91 -6.85 -3.98
N HIS A 67 -3.49 -7.60 -5.00
CA HIS A 67 -4.38 -8.40 -5.86
C HIS A 67 -5.23 -9.38 -5.04
N PHE A 68 -4.75 -9.71 -3.83
CA PHE A 68 -5.47 -10.48 -2.83
C PHE A 68 -5.40 -9.81 -1.46
N ARG A 69 -6.31 -8.88 -1.16
CA ARG A 69 -6.95 -8.90 0.17
C ARG A 69 -7.78 -10.19 0.27
N GLN A 70 -7.10 -11.33 0.38
CA GLN A 70 -7.64 -12.55 0.97
C GLN A 70 -7.26 -12.49 2.46
N GLY A 71 -8.23 -12.12 3.29
CA GLY A 71 -8.03 -11.76 4.70
C GLY A 71 -8.53 -10.33 4.88
N ASP A 72 -9.84 -10.12 5.01
CA ASP A 72 -10.67 -10.68 6.07
C ASP A 72 -11.79 -11.63 5.59
N GLY A 73 -11.55 -12.95 5.66
CA GLY A 73 -12.56 -13.96 6.00
C GLY A 73 -13.86 -14.16 5.20
N TYR A 74 -14.21 -13.37 4.17
CA TYR A 74 -15.55 -13.47 3.54
C TYR A 74 -15.55 -13.24 2.03
N PHE A 75 -14.84 -14.08 1.27
CA PHE A 75 -15.22 -14.30 -0.13
C PHE A 75 -16.30 -15.37 -0.20
N ASN A 76 -17.55 -14.94 0.03
CA ASN A 76 -18.68 -15.66 -0.50
C ASN A 76 -18.66 -15.46 -2.02
N LYS A 77 -18.47 -16.52 -2.82
CA LYS A 77 -18.56 -16.44 -4.29
C LYS A 77 -19.89 -15.83 -4.78
N ASN A 78 -20.90 -15.75 -3.92
CA ASN A 78 -22.20 -15.14 -4.18
C ASN A 78 -22.28 -13.64 -3.79
N SER A 79 -21.22 -13.00 -3.28
CA SER A 79 -21.30 -11.60 -2.82
C SER A 79 -21.14 -10.56 -3.94
N GLY A 80 -20.70 -10.96 -5.14
CA GLY A 80 -20.52 -10.03 -6.27
C GLY A 80 -19.46 -8.93 -6.04
N VAL A 81 -18.68 -9.00 -4.96
CA VAL A 81 -17.62 -8.02 -4.65
C VAL A 81 -16.35 -8.46 -5.36
N GLU A 82 -15.98 -7.75 -6.43
CA GLU A 82 -14.70 -7.97 -7.12
C GLU A 82 -13.53 -7.73 -6.14
N PRO A 83 -12.46 -8.56 -6.17
CA PRO A 83 -11.25 -8.28 -5.41
C PRO A 83 -10.76 -6.87 -5.74
N ASN A 84 -10.40 -6.17 -4.67
CA ASN A 84 -10.20 -4.72 -4.60
C ASN A 84 -8.96 -4.26 -5.39
N SER A 85 -9.02 -4.42 -6.71
CA SER A 85 -7.91 -4.25 -7.65
C SER A 85 -7.69 -2.80 -8.08
N LYS A 86 -8.53 -1.87 -7.61
CA LYS A 86 -8.50 -0.42 -7.94
C LYS A 86 -7.81 0.43 -6.88
N ASP A 87 -7.25 -0.21 -5.85
CA ASP A 87 -6.64 0.47 -4.72
C ASP A 87 -5.14 0.76 -4.92
N ASN A 88 -4.52 0.26 -5.99
CA ASN A 88 -3.13 0.60 -6.28
C ASN A 88 -3.02 2.11 -6.53
N LEU A 89 -2.04 2.74 -5.89
CA LEU A 89 -1.78 4.17 -6.00
C LEU A 89 -0.36 4.38 -6.52
N LEU A 90 -0.25 5.16 -7.58
CA LEU A 90 0.99 5.79 -8.02
C LEU A 90 0.99 7.24 -7.54
N SER A 91 2.04 7.62 -6.83
CA SER A 91 2.32 9.01 -6.47
C SER A 91 3.58 9.48 -7.19
N LEU A 92 3.46 10.58 -7.93
CA LEU A 92 4.57 11.27 -8.57
C LEU A 92 4.76 12.61 -7.84
N GLU A 93 5.87 12.78 -7.14
CA GLU A 93 6.28 14.07 -6.58
C GLU A 93 7.18 14.77 -7.60
N LEU A 94 6.82 16.00 -7.95
CA LEU A 94 7.60 16.87 -8.81
C LEU A 94 8.66 17.63 -8.00
N ASN A 95 9.68 18.15 -8.67
CA ASN A 95 10.74 18.96 -8.05
C ASN A 95 10.20 20.21 -7.32
N ASN A 96 9.06 20.74 -7.76
CA ASN A 96 8.35 21.85 -7.13
C ASN A 96 7.49 21.41 -5.90
N LYS A 97 7.56 20.15 -5.49
CA LYS A 97 6.80 19.53 -4.39
C LYS A 97 5.31 19.29 -4.66
N GLU A 98 4.82 19.59 -5.85
CA GLU A 98 3.49 19.16 -6.25
C GLU A 98 3.46 17.64 -6.36
N THR A 99 2.34 17.03 -5.95
CA THR A 99 2.17 15.58 -5.98
C THR A 99 0.96 15.21 -6.82
N LEU A 100 1.19 14.49 -7.91
CA LEU A 100 0.14 13.81 -8.65
C LEU A 100 -0.13 12.45 -8.00
N ARG A 101 -1.41 12.15 -7.76
CA ARG A 101 -1.86 10.85 -7.25
C ARG A 101 -2.80 10.21 -8.25
N VAL A 102 -2.45 9.01 -8.69
CA VAL A 102 -3.18 8.27 -9.72
C VAL A 102 -3.49 6.89 -9.20
N TYR A 103 -4.78 6.55 -9.17
CA TYR A 103 -5.21 5.20 -8.87
C TYR A 103 -5.25 4.37 -10.13
N PHE A 104 -4.79 3.12 -10.04
CA PHE A 104 -4.73 2.23 -11.20
C PHE A 104 -5.13 0.80 -10.84
N GLN A 105 -5.57 0.08 -11.87
CA GLN A 105 -5.92 -1.32 -11.79
C GLN A 105 -4.90 -2.17 -12.52
N LEU A 106 -4.49 -3.26 -11.88
CA LEU A 106 -3.68 -4.29 -12.52
C LEU A 106 -4.61 -5.38 -13.05
N ASN A 107 -4.44 -5.74 -14.33
CA ASN A 107 -5.18 -6.85 -14.94
C ASN A 107 -4.76 -8.21 -14.35
N ASN A 108 -3.52 -8.31 -13.87
CA ASN A 108 -2.97 -9.52 -13.24
C ASN A 108 -1.95 -9.10 -12.16
N ARG A 109 -1.85 -9.87 -11.07
CA ARG A 109 -0.89 -9.69 -9.97
C ARG A 109 0.54 -9.42 -10.45
N TYR A 110 0.98 -10.09 -11.52
CA TYR A 110 2.37 -9.98 -12.00
C TYR A 110 2.56 -8.98 -13.15
N HIS A 111 1.51 -8.29 -13.59
CA HIS A 111 1.59 -7.41 -14.76
C HIS A 111 2.58 -6.25 -14.56
N ILE A 112 2.77 -5.81 -13.31
CA ILE A 112 3.74 -4.77 -12.97
C ILE A 112 5.20 -5.21 -13.15
N ARG A 113 5.48 -6.52 -13.23
CA ARG A 113 6.81 -7.05 -13.56
C ARG A 113 7.17 -6.85 -15.03
N ASN A 114 6.19 -6.59 -15.90
CA ASN A 114 6.46 -6.30 -17.31
C ASN A 114 7.21 -4.96 -17.50
N ILE A 115 7.16 -4.08 -16.49
CA ILE A 115 7.87 -2.79 -16.49
C ILE A 115 9.06 -2.79 -15.52
N GLN A 116 9.58 -3.98 -15.19
CA GLN A 116 10.66 -4.12 -14.20
C GLN A 116 11.90 -3.30 -14.58
N ASP A 117 12.25 -3.27 -15.87
CA ASP A 117 13.44 -2.57 -16.35
C ASP A 117 13.31 -1.04 -16.14
N GLU A 118 12.13 -0.48 -16.39
CA GLU A 118 11.81 0.92 -16.12
C GLU A 118 11.88 1.22 -14.62
N LEU A 119 11.32 0.34 -13.77
CA LEU A 119 11.34 0.52 -12.32
C LEU A 119 12.77 0.47 -11.75
N ILE A 120 13.61 -0.44 -12.26
CA ILE A 120 15.03 -0.49 -11.92
C ILE A 120 15.74 0.78 -12.38
N HIS A 121 15.44 1.27 -13.58
CA HIS A 121 16.02 2.51 -14.08
C HIS A 121 15.64 3.71 -13.18
N TYR A 122 14.37 3.87 -12.81
CA TYR A 122 13.94 4.93 -11.90
C TYR A 122 14.61 4.83 -10.51
N HIS A 123 14.90 3.62 -10.05
CA HIS A 123 15.66 3.42 -8.82
C HIS A 123 17.10 3.90 -8.97
N ASN A 124 17.76 3.58 -10.08
CA ASN A 124 19.13 3.99 -10.35
C ASN A 124 19.26 5.52 -10.50
N GLU A 125 18.23 6.18 -11.01
CA GLU A 125 18.13 7.65 -11.07
C GLU A 125 17.72 8.28 -9.73
N GLY A 126 17.62 7.49 -8.67
CA GLY A 126 17.30 7.95 -7.31
C GLY A 126 15.84 8.39 -7.12
N LYS A 127 14.96 8.16 -8.10
CA LYS A 127 13.55 8.56 -8.08
C LYS A 127 12.67 7.55 -7.34
N LEU A 128 13.05 6.27 -7.36
CA LEU A 128 12.32 5.18 -6.70
C LEU A 128 13.15 4.54 -5.59
N HIS A 129 12.61 4.53 -4.37
CA HIS A 129 13.31 3.93 -3.23
C HIS A 129 13.37 2.39 -3.32
N PHE A 130 14.50 1.79 -2.93
CA PHE A 130 14.72 0.33 -3.04
C PHE A 130 13.62 -0.51 -2.37
N LEU A 131 13.19 -0.13 -1.15
CA LEU A 131 12.10 -0.85 -0.46
C LEU A 131 10.79 -0.80 -1.24
N ASN A 132 10.51 0.30 -1.93
CA ASN A 132 9.31 0.43 -2.75
C ASN A 132 9.43 -0.38 -4.05
N LEU A 133 10.64 -0.47 -4.62
CA LEU A 133 10.95 -1.31 -5.78
C LEU A 133 10.73 -2.80 -5.48
N ILE A 134 11.28 -3.32 -4.38
CA ILE A 134 11.10 -4.75 -4.05
C ILE A 134 9.64 -5.07 -3.68
N ASP A 135 8.95 -4.14 -3.03
CA ASP A 135 7.53 -4.28 -2.68
C ASP A 135 6.66 -4.33 -3.94
N VAL A 136 6.82 -3.37 -4.86
CA VAL A 136 6.03 -3.33 -6.10
C VAL A 136 6.30 -4.54 -7.00
N LEU A 137 7.52 -5.09 -7.00
CA LEU A 137 7.86 -6.31 -7.74
C LEU A 137 7.40 -7.60 -7.04
N GLY A 138 6.93 -7.51 -5.79
CA GLY A 138 6.52 -8.64 -4.97
C GLY A 138 7.68 -9.57 -4.63
N ILE A 139 8.83 -9.00 -4.27
CA ILE A 139 10.03 -9.72 -3.83
C ILE A 139 10.05 -9.67 -2.29
N GLU A 140 9.50 -10.71 -1.67
CA GLU A 140 9.27 -10.75 -0.21
C GLU A 140 10.33 -11.58 0.54
N ASP A 141 10.89 -12.61 -0.09
CA ASP A 141 11.86 -13.51 0.53
C ASP A 141 13.23 -12.84 0.71
N TYR A 142 13.84 -13.01 1.88
CA TYR A 142 15.13 -12.39 2.22
C TYR A 142 16.22 -12.76 1.21
N ASN A 143 16.35 -14.04 0.84
CA ASN A 143 17.38 -14.47 -0.10
C ASN A 143 17.11 -13.89 -1.49
N ALA A 144 15.84 -13.88 -1.93
CA ALA A 144 15.44 -13.24 -3.17
C ALA A 144 15.78 -11.73 -3.19
N ILE A 145 15.57 -11.02 -2.07
CA ILE A 145 15.95 -9.61 -1.93
C ILE A 145 17.48 -9.44 -2.03
N GLN A 146 18.27 -10.28 -1.36
CA GLN A 146 19.73 -10.20 -1.45
C GLN A 146 20.24 -10.49 -2.87
N HIS A 147 19.70 -11.51 -3.53
CA HIS A 147 20.03 -11.83 -4.91
C HIS A 147 19.66 -10.68 -5.86
N PHE A 148 18.46 -10.11 -5.71
CA PHE A 148 18.02 -8.98 -6.52
C PHE A 148 18.93 -7.76 -6.31
N LYS A 149 19.31 -7.46 -5.07
CA LYS A 149 20.23 -6.36 -4.76
C LYS A 149 21.60 -6.53 -5.43
N GLN A 150 22.09 -7.76 -5.60
CA GLN A 150 23.34 -8.05 -6.31
C GLN A 150 23.24 -7.86 -7.82
N GLN A 151 22.03 -7.91 -8.39
CA GLN A 151 21.78 -7.70 -9.83
C GLN A 151 21.64 -6.22 -10.19
N LEU A 152 21.36 -5.36 -9.21
CA LEU A 152 21.27 -3.92 -9.43
C LEU A 152 22.66 -3.36 -9.77
N PRO A 153 22.77 -2.44 -10.74
CA PRO A 153 24.04 -1.79 -11.03
C PRO A 153 24.51 -1.03 -9.78
N ASN A 154 25.81 -1.10 -9.48
CA ASN A 154 26.48 -0.51 -8.31
C ASN A 154 26.51 1.04 -8.34
N LYS A 155 25.37 1.70 -8.52
CA LYS A 155 25.22 3.16 -8.50
C LYS A 155 24.17 3.57 -7.46
N GLY A 156 24.51 3.40 -6.18
CA GLY A 156 23.60 3.77 -5.10
C GLY A 156 24.12 3.47 -3.71
N LYS A 157 25.35 3.90 -3.41
CA LYS A 157 25.72 4.16 -2.02
C LYS A 157 25.15 5.54 -1.69
N TYR A 158 24.05 5.58 -0.94
CA TYR A 158 23.74 6.73 -0.09
C TYR A 158 24.67 6.70 1.12
#